data_AF-A0A2H3CMA1-F1
#
_entry.id   AF-A0A2H3CMA1-F1
#
_cell.length_a   1.000
_cell.length_b   1.000
_cell.length_c   1.000
_cell.angle_alpha   90.00
_cell.angle_beta   90.00
_cell.angle_gamma   90.00
#
_symmetry.space_group_name_H-M   'P 1'
#
loop_
_entity.id
_entity.type
_entity.pdbx_description
1 polymer ?
#
loop_
_entity_poly.entity_id
_entity_poly.type
_entity_poly.pdbx_seq_one_letter_code
_entity_poly.pdbx_strand_id
1 'polypeptide(L)'
;MQMFSLPEDAQKYHPLILTTLKRQQENVPVSLERSPFASAYDAVWTISVRDRCHAVGCSQTVSSKGQKLQYCGGCRRVPYCSPECQKSAWKYGPALHKAVCRKLRKFCDVLKLPAKPEHAEDSVVDKWCETMGISLDDVVVIKLHFEDLAFSDGKSNSV
;
A
#
# COMPACT_ATOMS: atom_id res chain seq x y z
N MET A 1 23.29 -15.98 -0.60
CA MET A 1 22.08 -16.50 0.08
C MET A 1 21.61 -17.71 -0.68
N GLN A 2 21.40 -18.85 0.00
CA GLN A 2 20.94 -20.09 -0.63
C GLN A 2 19.43 -19.96 -0.86
N MET A 3 19.00 -19.93 -2.12
CA MET A 3 17.58 -19.83 -2.47
C MET A 3 16.90 -21.17 -2.19
N PHE A 4 16.05 -21.21 -1.16
CA PHE A 4 15.17 -22.35 -0.94
C PHE A 4 13.99 -22.25 -1.91
N SER A 5 13.91 -23.17 -2.89
CA SER A 5 12.71 -23.29 -3.73
C SER A 5 11.66 -24.10 -2.98
N LEU A 6 10.67 -23.40 -2.41
CA LEU A 6 9.49 -24.04 -1.86
C LEU A 6 8.47 -24.28 -2.99
N PRO A 7 7.83 -25.46 -3.07
CA PRO A 7 6.79 -25.73 -4.06
C PRO A 7 5.55 -24.85 -3.80
N GLU A 8 4.95 -24.33 -4.87
CA GLU A 8 3.70 -23.58 -4.77
C GLU A 8 2.54 -24.51 -4.40
N ASP A 9 2.20 -24.54 -3.11
CA ASP A 9 1.08 -25.31 -2.58
C ASP A 9 0.16 -24.39 -1.76
N ALA A 10 -0.99 -24.03 -2.36
CA ALA A 10 -2.02 -23.17 -1.77
C ALA A 10 -2.79 -23.79 -0.59
N GLN A 11 -2.67 -25.11 -0.38
CA GLN A 11 -3.25 -25.80 0.76
C GLN A 11 -2.27 -25.90 1.93
N LYS A 12 -0.97 -25.92 1.63
CA LYS A 12 0.10 -26.05 2.63
C LYS A 12 0.61 -24.70 3.14
N TYR A 13 0.67 -23.67 2.30
CA TYR A 13 1.26 -22.38 2.66
C TYR A 13 0.24 -21.25 2.67
N HIS A 14 0.39 -20.34 3.63
CA HIS A 14 -0.43 -19.14 3.71
C HIS A 14 -0.27 -18.30 2.41
N PRO A 15 -1.34 -17.67 1.88
CA PRO A 15 -1.27 -16.90 0.64
C PRO A 15 -0.13 -15.87 0.58
N LEU A 16 0.18 -15.21 1.71
CA LEU A 16 1.31 -14.27 1.81
C LEU A 16 2.67 -14.93 1.53
N ILE A 17 2.87 -16.19 1.92
CA ILE A 17 4.12 -16.92 1.65
C ILE A 17 4.23 -17.17 0.15
N LEU A 18 3.14 -17.60 -0.49
CA LEU A 18 3.10 -17.89 -1.92
C LEU A 18 3.30 -16.64 -2.78
N THR A 19 2.67 -15.51 -2.42
CA THR A 19 2.89 -14.23 -3.09
C THR A 19 4.34 -13.76 -2.96
N THR A 20 4.94 -13.93 -1.78
CA THR A 20 6.35 -13.57 -1.53
C THR A 20 7.30 -14.41 -2.37
N LEU A 21 7.06 -15.73 -2.46
CA LEU A 21 7.86 -16.65 -3.27
C LEU A 21 7.78 -16.33 -4.77
N LYS A 22 6.58 -15.99 -5.28
CA LYS A 22 6.40 -15.55 -6.67
C LYS A 22 7.24 -14.31 -6.98
N ARG A 23 7.17 -13.30 -6.11
CA ARG A 23 7.97 -12.08 -6.25
C ARG A 23 9.47 -12.37 -6.25
N GLN A 24 9.94 -13.31 -5.42
CA GLN A 24 11.35 -13.72 -5.38
C GLN A 24 11.79 -14.49 -6.64
N GLN A 25 10.90 -15.28 -7.25
CA GLN A 25 11.19 -16.02 -8.49
C GLN A 25 11.24 -15.12 -9.73
N GLU A 26 10.52 -13.99 -9.73
CA GLU A 26 10.49 -13.03 -10.85
C GLU A 26 11.76 -12.16 -10.99
N ASN A 27 12.87 -12.45 -10.27
CA ASN A 27 14.20 -11.82 -10.45
C ASN A 27 14.18 -10.26 -10.46
N VAL A 28 13.58 -9.63 -9.45
CA VAL A 28 13.84 -8.21 -9.19
C VAL A 28 15.23 -8.08 -8.52
N PRO A 29 16.16 -7.28 -9.05
CA PRO A 29 17.47 -7.09 -8.42
C PRO A 29 17.30 -6.45 -7.03
N VAL A 30 17.75 -7.17 -5.99
CA VAL A 30 17.66 -6.80 -4.56
C VAL A 30 18.51 -5.56 -4.17
N SER A 31 19.19 -4.91 -5.12
CA SER A 31 20.16 -3.83 -4.87
C SER A 31 19.69 -2.41 -5.22
N LEU A 32 18.42 -2.20 -5.58
CA LEU A 32 17.83 -0.87 -5.85
C LEU A 32 16.44 -0.69 -5.19
N GLU A 33 16.05 -1.56 -4.25
CA GLU A 33 14.78 -1.38 -3.57
C GLU A 33 14.84 -0.17 -2.65
N ARG A 34 14.02 0.84 -2.97
CA ARG A 34 13.68 1.97 -2.11
C ARG A 34 13.44 1.48 -0.68
N SER A 35 13.92 2.22 0.32
CA SER A 35 13.76 1.84 1.71
C SER A 35 12.27 1.63 2.05
N PRO A 36 11.92 0.79 3.03
CA PRO A 36 10.52 0.66 3.45
C PRO A 36 9.90 1.99 3.87
N PHE A 37 10.68 2.87 4.52
CA PHE A 37 10.22 4.18 4.95
C PHE A 37 9.86 5.08 3.77
N ALA A 38 10.77 5.18 2.80
CA ALA A 38 10.56 5.93 1.58
C ALA A 38 9.40 5.36 0.75
N SER A 39 9.27 4.03 0.63
CA SER A 39 8.13 3.39 -0.03
C SER A 39 6.80 3.67 0.66
N ALA A 40 6.75 3.65 2.00
CA ALA A 40 5.52 3.96 2.73
C ALA A 40 5.13 5.44 2.60
N TYR A 41 6.10 6.35 2.62
CA TYR A 41 5.85 7.76 2.39
C TYR A 41 5.35 8.02 0.97
N ASP A 42 6.00 7.42 -0.03
CA ASP A 42 5.58 7.51 -1.42
C ASP A 42 4.16 7.00 -1.63
N ALA A 43 3.81 5.89 -0.98
CA ALA A 43 2.44 5.39 -1.02
C ALA A 43 1.45 6.41 -0.43
N VAL A 44 1.78 7.04 0.72
CA VAL A 44 0.94 8.09 1.33
C VAL A 44 0.83 9.31 0.42
N TRP A 45 1.93 9.75 -0.19
CA TRP A 45 1.91 10.85 -1.15
C TRP A 45 1.05 10.50 -2.37
N THR A 46 1.28 9.34 -2.96
CA THR A 46 0.58 8.81 -4.14
C THR A 46 -0.93 8.75 -3.91
N ILE A 47 -1.40 8.22 -2.76
CA ILE A 47 -2.85 8.19 -2.47
C ILE A 47 -3.45 9.57 -2.21
N SER A 48 -2.65 10.51 -1.71
CA SER A 48 -3.09 11.88 -1.41
C SER A 48 -3.20 12.76 -2.66
N VAL A 49 -2.43 12.46 -3.71
CA VAL A 49 -2.46 13.20 -4.99
C VAL A 49 -3.34 12.54 -6.04
N ARG A 50 -3.62 11.24 -5.94
CA ARG A 50 -4.49 10.51 -6.88
C ARG A 50 -5.97 10.76 -6.57
N ASP A 51 -6.68 11.34 -7.53
CA ASP A 51 -8.13 11.58 -7.46
C ASP A 51 -8.97 10.38 -7.91
N ARG A 52 -8.63 9.16 -7.47
CA ARG A 52 -9.34 7.91 -7.83
C ARG A 52 -9.69 7.03 -6.63
N CYS A 53 -10.74 6.23 -6.79
CA CYS A 53 -11.13 5.21 -5.83
C CYS A 53 -9.98 4.22 -5.60
N HIS A 54 -9.77 3.80 -4.35
CA HIS A 54 -8.76 2.82 -3.98
C HIS A 54 -9.30 1.39 -3.81
N ALA A 55 -10.54 1.14 -4.20
CA ALA A 55 -11.06 -0.22 -4.29
C ALA A 55 -10.56 -0.87 -5.58
N VAL A 56 -9.98 -2.07 -5.48
CA VAL A 56 -9.53 -2.85 -6.64
C VAL A 56 -10.70 -3.07 -7.61
N GLY A 57 -10.42 -2.88 -8.90
CA GLY A 57 -11.43 -2.98 -9.98
C GLY A 57 -12.36 -1.78 -10.11
N CYS A 58 -12.20 -0.72 -9.30
CA CYS A 58 -12.98 0.50 -9.42
C CYS A 58 -12.15 1.62 -10.08
N SER A 59 -12.55 2.02 -11.28
CA SER A 59 -11.89 3.09 -12.06
C SER A 59 -12.46 4.49 -11.79
N GLN A 60 -13.39 4.63 -10.84
CA GLN A 60 -14.03 5.91 -10.55
C GLN A 60 -13.04 6.95 -10.04
N THR A 61 -13.06 8.13 -10.67
CA THR A 61 -12.30 9.32 -10.28
C THR A 61 -13.22 10.40 -9.72
N VAL A 62 -12.65 11.46 -9.14
CA VAL A 62 -13.40 12.67 -8.76
C VAL A 62 -14.16 13.21 -9.98
N SER A 63 -13.53 13.23 -11.15
CA SER A 63 -14.13 13.70 -12.41
C SER A 63 -15.27 12.80 -12.88
N SER A 64 -15.08 11.47 -12.90
CA SER A 64 -16.11 10.55 -13.42
C SER A 64 -17.32 10.45 -12.50
N LYS A 65 -17.14 10.59 -11.19
CA LYS A 65 -18.24 10.53 -10.23
C LYS A 65 -18.97 11.86 -10.07
N GLY A 66 -18.36 12.97 -10.51
CA GLY A 66 -18.90 14.32 -10.34
C GLY A 66 -19.00 14.79 -8.88
N GLN A 67 -18.31 14.12 -7.95
CA GLN A 67 -18.31 14.46 -6.52
C GLN A 67 -16.99 14.08 -5.85
N LYS A 68 -16.72 14.68 -4.68
CA LYS A 68 -15.54 14.36 -3.88
C LYS A 68 -15.58 12.90 -3.39
N LEU A 69 -14.44 12.23 -3.48
CA LEU A 69 -14.25 10.91 -2.86
C LEU A 69 -14.27 11.02 -1.34
N GLN A 70 -14.79 9.99 -0.69
CA GLN A 70 -14.88 9.90 0.76
C GLN A 70 -13.65 9.19 1.32
N TYR A 71 -12.94 9.85 2.23
CA TYR A 71 -11.77 9.27 2.87
C TYR A 71 -12.20 8.28 3.96
N CYS A 72 -11.46 7.19 4.11
CA CYS A 72 -11.68 6.23 5.19
C CYS A 72 -11.72 6.94 6.55
N GLY A 73 -12.81 6.81 7.31
CA GLY A 73 -12.95 7.45 8.62
C GLY A 73 -11.89 7.06 9.66
N GLY A 74 -11.27 5.88 9.51
CA GLY A 74 -10.19 5.42 10.41
C GLY A 74 -8.85 6.08 10.12
N CYS A 75 -8.28 5.82 8.94
CA CYS A 75 -6.96 6.35 8.58
C CYS A 75 -6.99 7.79 8.09
N ARG A 76 -8.10 8.24 7.51
CA ARG A 76 -8.29 9.54 6.83
C ARG A 76 -7.35 9.76 5.64
N ARG A 77 -6.82 8.68 5.05
CA ARG A 77 -5.83 8.72 3.96
C ARG A 77 -6.34 8.12 2.66
N VAL A 78 -6.98 6.97 2.72
CA VAL A 78 -7.38 6.24 1.51
C VAL A 78 -8.77 6.71 1.04
N PRO A 79 -8.91 7.20 -0.20
CA PRO A 79 -10.18 7.67 -0.75
C PRO A 79 -10.99 6.53 -1.39
N TYR A 80 -12.30 6.56 -1.18
CA TYR A 80 -13.26 5.65 -1.80
C TYR A 80 -14.40 6.42 -2.41
N CYS A 81 -14.92 5.90 -3.52
CA CYS A 81 -16.07 6.53 -4.15
C CYS A 81 -17.33 6.28 -3.32
N SER A 82 -17.48 5.11 -2.68
CA SER A 82 -18.68 4.77 -1.89
C SER A 82 -18.35 3.91 -0.66
N PRO A 83 -19.26 3.80 0.32
CA PRO A 83 -19.12 2.88 1.45
C PRO A 83 -18.95 1.42 1.04
N GLU A 84 -19.54 1.00 -0.09
CA GLU A 84 -19.41 -0.36 -0.64
C GLU A 84 -17.99 -0.62 -1.14
N CYS A 85 -17.39 0.36 -1.84
CA CYS A 85 -15.98 0.29 -2.25
C CYS A 85 -15.04 0.21 -1.03
N GLN A 86 -15.31 1.00 0.01
CA GLN A 86 -14.55 0.91 1.26
C GLN A 86 -14.70 -0.47 1.93
N LYS A 87 -15.92 -1.03 1.99
CA LYS A 87 -16.17 -2.37 2.56
C LYS A 87 -15.50 -3.47 1.74
N SER A 88 -15.46 -3.34 0.42
CA SER A 88 -14.74 -4.26 -0.48
C SER A 88 -13.24 -4.23 -0.19
N ALA A 89 -12.63 -3.04 -0.21
CA ALA A 89 -11.20 -2.86 0.11
C ALA A 89 -10.85 -3.32 1.53
N TRP A 90 -11.79 -3.22 2.49
CA TRP A 90 -11.60 -3.71 3.86
C TRP A 90 -11.36 -5.23 3.94
N LYS A 91 -11.97 -5.99 3.02
CA LYS A 91 -11.97 -7.46 3.00
C LYS A 91 -11.23 -8.06 1.79
N TYR A 92 -10.60 -7.23 0.97
CA TYR A 92 -9.86 -7.68 -0.21
C TYR A 92 -8.64 -8.52 0.19
N GLY A 93 -8.70 -9.83 -0.07
CA GLY A 93 -7.73 -10.81 0.41
C GLY A 93 -6.26 -10.46 0.12
N PRO A 94 -5.89 -10.16 -1.14
CA PRO A 94 -4.51 -9.84 -1.49
C PRO A 94 -3.98 -8.57 -0.81
N ALA A 95 -4.83 -7.58 -0.53
CA ALA A 95 -4.42 -6.33 0.10
C ALA A 95 -5.53 -5.77 1.00
N LEU A 96 -5.64 -6.30 2.22
CA LEU A 96 -6.70 -5.92 3.17
C LEU A 96 -6.47 -4.52 3.71
N HIS A 97 -7.37 -3.56 3.44
CA HIS A 97 -7.28 -2.23 4.05
C HIS A 97 -7.30 -2.30 5.59
N LYS A 98 -8.00 -3.30 6.16
CA LYS A 98 -8.03 -3.55 7.61
C LYS A 98 -6.65 -3.70 8.23
N ALA A 99 -5.72 -4.38 7.54
CA ALA A 99 -4.37 -4.65 8.04
C ALA A 99 -3.52 -3.38 8.09
N VAL A 100 -3.76 -2.44 7.18
CA VAL A 100 -2.94 -1.22 7.03
C VAL A 100 -3.57 0.02 7.66
N CYS A 101 -4.90 0.06 7.87
CA CYS A 101 -5.64 1.27 8.25
C CYS A 101 -5.07 1.96 9.51
N ARG A 102 -4.86 1.20 10.60
CA ARG A 102 -4.30 1.77 11.83
C ARG A 102 -2.83 2.19 11.67
N LYS A 103 -2.06 1.43 10.88
CA LYS A 103 -0.63 1.69 10.64
C LYS A 103 -0.44 2.97 9.84
N LEU A 104 -1.23 3.16 8.77
CA LEU A 104 -1.29 4.41 8.01
C LEU A 104 -1.62 5.60 8.92
N ARG A 105 -2.60 5.43 9.82
CA ARG A 105 -2.97 6.50 10.74
C ARG A 105 -1.80 6.90 11.63
N LYS A 106 -1.18 5.90 12.26
CA LYS A 106 -0.01 6.10 13.15
C LYS A 106 1.15 6.74 12.40
N PHE A 107 1.51 6.21 11.23
CA PHE A 107 2.60 6.73 10.40
C PHE A 107 2.41 8.22 10.10
N CYS A 108 1.21 8.59 9.65
CA CYS A 108 0.90 9.96 9.31
C CYS A 108 0.82 10.90 10.53
N ASP A 109 0.31 10.41 11.66
CA ASP A 109 0.18 11.21 12.88
C ASP A 109 1.56 11.48 13.51
N VAL A 110 2.44 10.48 13.56
CA VAL A 110 3.80 10.62 14.10
C VAL A 110 4.62 11.59 13.25
N LEU A 111 4.55 11.47 11.92
CA LEU A 111 5.22 12.39 10.99
C LEU A 111 4.47 13.72 10.81
N LYS A 112 3.32 13.90 11.47
CA LYS A 112 2.46 15.10 11.38
C LYS A 112 2.14 15.52 9.93
N LEU A 113 1.91 14.54 9.06
CA LEU A 113 1.72 14.80 7.64
C LEU A 113 0.40 15.55 7.39
N PRO A 114 0.39 16.62 6.57
CA PRO A 114 -0.86 17.26 6.15
C PRO A 114 -1.68 16.29 5.27
N ALA A 115 -2.93 16.63 4.97
CA ALA A 115 -3.80 15.79 4.13
C ALA A 115 -3.19 15.48 2.75
N LYS A 116 -2.49 16.47 2.19
CA LYS A 116 -1.70 16.36 0.95
C LYS A 116 -0.25 16.71 1.28
N PRO A 117 0.61 15.73 1.59
CA PRO A 117 2.03 15.98 1.81
C PRO A 117 2.71 16.36 0.48
N GLU A 118 3.82 17.08 0.58
CA GLU A 118 4.70 17.33 -0.56
C GLU A 118 5.53 16.08 -0.88
N HIS A 119 6.02 16.00 -2.12
CA HIS A 119 7.00 14.97 -2.45
C HIS A 119 8.29 15.25 -1.68
N ALA A 120 8.96 14.20 -1.19
CA ALA A 120 10.19 14.32 -0.43
C ALA A 120 11.20 13.27 -0.94
N GLU A 121 12.47 13.64 -0.94
CA GLU A 121 13.58 12.74 -1.28
C GLU A 121 13.70 11.61 -0.26
N ASP A 122 14.07 10.41 -0.74
CA ASP A 122 14.11 9.19 0.07
C ASP A 122 14.99 9.32 1.30
N SER A 123 16.18 9.88 1.14
CA SER A 123 17.13 10.10 2.24
C SER A 123 16.58 11.03 3.32
N VAL A 124 15.72 11.98 2.95
CA VAL A 124 15.06 12.90 3.90
C VAL A 124 13.98 12.16 4.67
N VAL A 125 13.17 11.36 3.97
CA VAL A 125 12.12 10.54 4.58
C VAL A 125 12.71 9.52 5.56
N ASP A 126 13.79 8.85 5.17
CA ASP A 126 14.49 7.87 6.01
C ASP A 126 14.92 8.50 7.32
N LYS A 127 15.61 9.65 7.23
CA LYS A 127 16.07 10.39 8.40
C LYS A 127 14.92 10.82 9.30
N TRP A 128 13.79 11.26 8.74
CA TRP A 128 12.60 11.60 9.52
C TRP A 128 12.03 10.38 10.26
N CYS A 129 11.91 9.26 9.57
CA CYS A 129 11.35 8.04 10.14
C CYS A 129 12.23 7.47 11.26
N GLU A 130 13.54 7.49 11.08
CA GLU A 130 14.51 7.10 12.11
C GLU A 130 14.44 8.02 13.33
N THR A 131 14.46 9.34 13.10
CA THR A 131 14.42 10.34 14.18
C THR A 131 13.13 10.25 15.00
N MET A 132 12.02 9.94 14.35
CA MET A 132 10.70 9.84 14.98
C MET A 132 10.39 8.45 15.55
N GLY A 133 11.33 7.50 15.45
CA GLY A 133 11.17 6.14 15.98
C GLY A 133 10.02 5.38 15.34
N ILE A 134 9.80 5.55 14.03
CA ILE A 134 8.76 4.83 13.30
C ILE A 134 9.09 3.33 13.29
N SER A 135 8.08 2.49 13.59
CA SER A 135 8.23 1.04 13.57
C SER A 135 8.43 0.54 12.14
N LEU A 136 9.55 -0.17 11.91
CA LEU A 136 9.85 -0.82 10.63
C LEU A 136 8.75 -1.82 10.24
N ASP A 137 8.23 -2.61 11.19
CA ASP A 137 7.15 -3.57 10.92
C ASP A 137 5.85 -2.88 10.46
N ASP A 138 5.49 -1.74 11.06
CA ASP A 138 4.33 -0.97 10.63
C ASP A 138 4.49 -0.48 9.18
N VAL A 139 5.69 -0.02 8.85
CA VAL A 139 6.06 0.54 7.54
C VAL A 139 6.13 -0.54 6.47
N VAL A 140 6.71 -1.71 6.77
CA VAL A 140 6.76 -2.85 5.85
C VAL A 140 5.34 -3.30 5.48
N VAL A 141 4.42 -3.34 6.43
CA VAL A 141 3.00 -3.67 6.13
C VAL A 141 2.36 -2.61 5.24
N ILE A 142 2.70 -1.33 5.40
CA ILE A 142 2.24 -0.26 4.50
C ILE A 142 2.79 -0.49 3.09
N LYS A 143 4.12 -0.69 2.94
CA LYS A 143 4.78 -0.97 1.65
C LYS A 143 4.10 -2.13 0.93
N LEU A 144 4.04 -3.30 1.57
CA LEU A 144 3.51 -4.52 0.97
C LEU A 144 2.06 -4.33 0.53
N HIS A 145 1.22 -3.69 1.35
CA HIS A 145 -0.18 -3.43 0.99
C HIS A 145 -0.32 -2.66 -0.33
N PHE A 146 0.43 -1.58 -0.52
CA PHE A 146 0.31 -0.76 -1.72
C PHE A 146 0.93 -1.40 -2.96
N GLU A 147 1.98 -2.21 -2.78
CA GLU A 147 2.53 -3.01 -3.87
C GLU A 147 1.56 -4.11 -4.31
N ASP A 148 0.90 -4.80 -3.38
CA ASP A 148 -0.11 -5.83 -3.68
C ASP A 148 -1.32 -5.22 -4.40
N LEU A 149 -1.74 -4.01 -4.02
CA LEU A 149 -2.77 -3.25 -4.74
C LEU A 149 -2.33 -2.92 -6.16
N ALA A 150 -1.11 -2.39 -6.34
CA ALA A 150 -0.59 -2.04 -7.66
C ALA A 150 -0.51 -3.24 -8.59
N PHE A 151 -0.07 -4.39 -8.08
CA PHE A 151 -0.03 -5.65 -8.83
C PHE A 151 -1.43 -6.14 -9.22
N SER A 152 -2.40 -6.02 -8.30
CA SER A 152 -3.79 -6.45 -8.53
C SER A 152 -4.51 -5.57 -9.56
N ASP A 153 -4.27 -4.26 -9.53
CA ASP A 153 -4.77 -3.34 -10.56
C ASP A 153 -4.16 -3.61 -11.93
N GLY A 154 -2.87 -3.98 -11.98
CA GLY A 154 -2.18 -4.35 -13.23
C GLY A 154 -2.83 -5.55 -13.93
N LYS A 155 -3.20 -6.59 -13.18
CA LYS A 155 -3.91 -7.77 -13.71
C LYS A 155 -5.35 -7.48 -14.15
N SER A 156 -5.99 -6.48 -13.54
CA SER A 156 -7.37 -6.11 -13.87
C SER A 156 -7.51 -5.47 -15.26
N ASN A 157 -6.40 -4.95 -15.82
CA ASN A 157 -6.36 -4.30 -17.14
C ASN A 157 -5.90 -5.24 -18.28
N SER A 158 -5.71 -6.54 -18.01
CA SER A 158 -5.21 -7.52 -19.01
C SER A 158 -6.29 -8.49 -19.54
N VAL A 159 -7.54 -8.03 -19.62
CA VAL A 159 -8.66 -8.79 -20.22
C VAL A 159 -9.17 -8.07 -21.46
#